data_AF-A0A941EIY0-F1
#
_entry.id   AF-A0A941EIY0-F1
#
_cell.length_a   1.000
_cell.length_b   1.000
_cell.length_c   1.000
_cell.angle_alpha   90.00
_cell.angle_beta   90.00
_cell.angle_gamma   90.00
#
_symmetry.space_group_name_H-M   'P 1'
#
loop_
_entity.id
_entity.type
_entity.pdbx_description
1 polymer ?
#
loop_
_entity_poly.entity_id
_entity_poly.type
_entity_poly.pdbx_seq_one_letter_code
_entity_poly.pdbx_strand_id
1 'polypeptide(L)'
;MASTIGTETESPAPPSAASVEVRSIDYVPQNERHGTTRHLGAVWFVSNINLTAMATGVTALSIGAGLMWTIIATVVGSLFGSFFMAFHSAQGPQLGLPQLVQSRPQFGYLGAALTVWVFALVNYVAYNTSDALLSGDAMHTLFGLDTNAGYFVAAMIAAMISLFGYRWIHTVSRWLTWPLVVVMVVLTVAALSNATLPSGAFSLGAFHAGPVMTVFVIVAGFQLGWAPYVSDYSRYLPAKVGVRSTFWWTYLPSGLSAIWVFVIGAVASAAYPTATPVDAFKKAADSLFGGLGAIVVFSLLVGLLAVMAINQYGGMMSMISIKDSVSPVSPTRRIRAVCIAIMFLLVWGVAQFVGIDRFNSFYGNVLIFLTYIFTPWTAINLVDYFWVRRGLYSVKEIFNPRGMYGRWGWRGNVAYLVSMLVMLPFMVTTPYTGFLAARLSDVDYSMFIGLPVAGLLYLYFCRSLDLPAERRIVEEEGILTDAHS
;
A
#
# COMPACT_ATOMS: atom_id res chain seq x y z
N MET A 1 -36.43 -0.51 -14.87
CA MET A 1 -36.93 -1.20 -16.08
C MET A 1 -36.25 -2.55 -16.15
N ALA A 2 -37.04 -3.61 -16.15
CA ALA A 2 -36.58 -4.98 -16.21
C ALA A 2 -35.92 -5.28 -17.57
N SER A 3 -34.80 -6.00 -17.56
CA SER A 3 -34.16 -6.53 -18.77
C SER A 3 -33.66 -7.95 -18.47
N THR A 4 -34.53 -8.91 -18.80
CA THR A 4 -34.24 -10.19 -19.47
C THR A 4 -32.89 -10.88 -19.17
N ILE A 5 -32.98 -11.94 -18.37
CA ILE A 5 -32.06 -13.07 -18.38
C ILE A 5 -32.55 -14.03 -19.47
N GLY A 6 -31.71 -14.32 -20.47
CA GLY A 6 -32.01 -15.26 -21.55
C GLY A 6 -30.74 -15.76 -22.24
N THR A 7 -30.47 -17.05 -22.02
CA THR A 7 -29.84 -18.06 -22.91
C THR A 7 -28.54 -17.79 -23.67
N GLU A 8 -27.56 -18.66 -23.41
CA GLU A 8 -26.39 -19.06 -24.21
C GLU A 8 -25.98 -18.17 -25.39
N THR A 9 -24.92 -17.39 -25.19
CA THR A 9 -24.06 -16.90 -26.28
C THR A 9 -22.60 -16.94 -25.83
N GLU A 10 -21.77 -17.53 -26.70
CA GLU A 10 -20.29 -17.58 -26.77
C GLU A 10 -19.47 -16.98 -25.62
N SER A 11 -18.48 -17.75 -25.14
CA SER A 11 -17.37 -17.23 -24.34
C SER A 11 -16.85 -15.93 -24.98
N PRO A 12 -16.88 -14.77 -24.28
CA PRO A 12 -16.41 -13.54 -24.85
C PRO A 12 -14.93 -13.69 -25.17
N ALA A 13 -14.57 -13.39 -26.43
CA ALA A 13 -13.18 -13.31 -26.84
C ALA A 13 -12.42 -12.39 -25.88
N PRO A 14 -11.17 -12.73 -25.51
CA PRO A 14 -10.38 -11.86 -24.64
C PRO A 14 -10.34 -10.45 -25.25
N PRO A 15 -10.63 -9.40 -24.46
CA PRO A 15 -10.78 -8.06 -24.98
C PRO A 15 -9.50 -7.62 -25.71
N SER A 16 -9.67 -6.96 -26.86
CA SER A 16 -8.57 -6.57 -27.76
C SER A 16 -7.55 -5.68 -27.03
N ALA A 17 -6.30 -5.71 -27.50
CA ALA A 17 -5.15 -5.02 -26.90
C ALA A 17 -5.32 -3.49 -26.74
N ALA A 18 -6.31 -2.89 -27.40
CA ALA A 18 -6.62 -1.45 -27.37
C ALA A 18 -7.81 -1.07 -26.47
N SER A 19 -8.40 -2.03 -25.74
CA SER A 19 -9.56 -1.76 -24.88
C SER A 19 -9.15 -1.10 -23.56
N VAL A 20 -9.73 0.07 -23.29
CA VAL A 20 -9.64 0.75 -21.99
C VAL A 20 -10.31 -0.13 -20.94
N GLU A 21 -9.62 -0.39 -19.83
CA GLU A 21 -10.12 -1.18 -18.70
C GLU A 21 -11.51 -0.69 -18.24
N VAL A 22 -12.46 -1.61 -18.08
CA VAL A 22 -13.87 -1.26 -17.77
C VAL A 22 -14.21 -1.50 -16.29
N ARG A 23 -13.59 -2.51 -15.67
CA ARG A 23 -13.91 -2.97 -14.31
C ARG A 23 -13.12 -2.15 -13.26
N SER A 24 -13.61 -0.96 -12.93
CA SER A 24 -13.00 -0.13 -11.88
C SER A 24 -13.32 -0.67 -10.48
N ILE A 25 -14.51 -0.34 -9.97
CA ILE A 25 -14.95 -0.68 -8.61
C ILE A 25 -15.88 -1.91 -8.58
N ASP A 26 -16.17 -2.48 -9.75
CA ASP A 26 -17.12 -3.57 -9.92
C ASP A 26 -16.56 -4.93 -9.48
N TYR A 27 -17.47 -5.84 -9.19
CA TYR A 27 -17.18 -7.27 -9.01
C TYR A 27 -16.58 -7.89 -10.28
N VAL A 28 -15.61 -8.79 -10.09
CA VAL A 28 -15.00 -9.61 -11.16
C VAL A 28 -15.74 -10.96 -11.27
N PRO A 29 -16.50 -11.19 -12.36
CA PRO A 29 -17.19 -12.46 -12.61
C PRO A 29 -16.24 -13.66 -12.66
N GLN A 30 -16.72 -14.85 -12.29
CA GLN A 30 -15.90 -16.07 -12.21
C GLN A 30 -15.23 -16.43 -13.54
N ASN A 31 -15.90 -16.21 -14.68
CA ASN A 31 -15.37 -16.46 -16.02
C ASN A 31 -14.32 -15.43 -16.47
N GLU A 32 -14.21 -14.28 -15.80
CA GLU A 32 -13.16 -13.27 -16.03
C GLU A 32 -11.94 -13.50 -15.11
N ARG A 33 -11.99 -14.44 -14.17
CA ARG A 33 -10.89 -14.76 -13.24
C ARG A 33 -9.87 -15.70 -13.88
N HIS A 34 -8.60 -15.35 -13.75
CA HIS A 34 -7.47 -16.00 -14.42
C HIS A 34 -6.14 -15.85 -13.64
N GLY A 35 -5.12 -16.58 -14.07
CA GLY A 35 -3.75 -16.45 -13.54
C GLY A 35 -3.44 -17.39 -12.39
N THR A 36 -2.26 -17.21 -11.80
CA THR A 36 -1.73 -18.08 -10.74
C THR A 36 -1.15 -17.24 -9.60
N THR A 37 -1.14 -17.80 -8.38
CA THR A 37 -0.60 -17.13 -7.20
C THR A 37 0.89 -16.79 -7.33
N ARG A 38 1.65 -17.53 -8.15
CA ARG A 38 3.06 -17.20 -8.44
C ARG A 38 3.23 -15.82 -9.06
N HIS A 39 2.31 -15.42 -9.94
CA HIS A 39 2.34 -14.09 -10.56
C HIS A 39 2.07 -12.98 -9.54
N LEU A 40 1.22 -13.26 -8.54
CA LEU A 40 0.97 -12.34 -7.42
C LEU A 40 2.28 -12.08 -6.63
N GLY A 41 3.05 -13.14 -6.38
CA GLY A 41 4.35 -13.00 -5.71
C GLY A 41 5.36 -12.17 -6.48
N ALA A 42 5.44 -12.35 -7.80
CA ALA A 42 6.31 -11.52 -8.63
C ALA A 42 5.93 -10.02 -8.56
N VAL A 43 4.64 -9.70 -8.56
CA VAL A 43 4.15 -8.32 -8.44
C VAL A 43 4.61 -7.70 -7.12
N TRP A 44 4.38 -8.35 -5.99
CA TRP A 44 4.74 -7.79 -4.69
C TRP A 44 6.24 -7.77 -4.41
N PHE A 45 6.98 -8.74 -4.95
CA PHE A 45 8.44 -8.69 -4.87
C PHE A 45 8.97 -7.42 -5.53
N VAL A 46 8.55 -7.15 -6.76
CA VAL A 46 9.07 -6.04 -7.58
C VAL A 46 8.50 -4.70 -7.17
N SER A 47 7.27 -4.65 -6.66
CA SER A 47 6.62 -3.40 -6.23
C SER A 47 7.40 -2.69 -5.13
N ASN A 48 8.21 -3.42 -4.35
CA ASN A 48 9.10 -2.83 -3.35
C ASN A 48 10.47 -2.40 -3.89
N ILE A 49 10.87 -2.75 -5.12
CA ILE A 49 12.20 -2.38 -5.66
C ILE A 49 12.09 -1.06 -6.42
N ASN A 50 12.15 0.05 -5.67
CA ASN A 50 12.11 1.40 -6.21
C ASN A 50 12.83 2.39 -5.27
N LEU A 51 13.01 3.63 -5.73
CA LEU A 51 13.68 4.68 -4.96
C LEU A 51 12.99 5.00 -3.62
N THR A 52 11.66 5.02 -3.57
CA THR A 52 10.89 5.34 -2.35
C THR A 52 11.08 4.29 -1.27
N ALA A 53 11.03 3.00 -1.65
CA ALA A 53 11.31 1.92 -0.73
C ALA A 53 12.74 2.01 -0.19
N MET A 54 13.73 2.24 -1.05
CA MET A 54 15.11 2.46 -0.61
C MET A 54 15.22 3.66 0.36
N ALA A 55 14.53 4.76 0.07
CA ALA A 55 14.49 5.95 0.91
C ALA A 55 13.78 5.71 2.26
N THR A 56 12.89 4.71 2.37
CA THR A 56 12.36 4.24 3.66
C THR A 56 13.48 3.73 4.56
N GLY A 57 14.46 3.00 4.01
CA GLY A 57 15.66 2.56 4.75
C GLY A 57 16.51 3.73 5.25
N VAL A 58 16.68 4.76 4.43
CA VAL A 58 17.37 6.01 4.80
C VAL A 58 16.63 6.73 5.92
N THR A 59 15.31 6.88 5.77
CA THR A 59 14.44 7.50 6.78
C THR A 59 14.49 6.73 8.10
N ALA A 60 14.43 5.40 8.05
CA ALA A 60 14.54 4.53 9.20
C ALA A 60 15.88 4.73 9.94
N LEU A 61 17.01 4.76 9.22
CA LEU A 61 18.31 5.01 9.85
C LEU A 61 18.39 6.41 10.47
N SER A 62 17.79 7.41 9.84
CA SER A 62 17.80 8.81 10.32
C SER A 62 17.13 9.00 11.69
N ILE A 63 16.30 8.05 12.13
CA ILE A 63 15.68 8.04 13.47
C ILE A 63 16.74 7.89 14.58
N GLY A 64 17.91 7.33 14.27
CA GLY A 64 19.02 7.26 15.22
C GLY A 64 19.01 6.04 16.15
N ALA A 65 18.38 4.93 15.74
CA ALA A 65 18.45 3.67 16.48
C ALA A 65 19.84 2.98 16.42
N GLY A 66 20.74 3.47 15.57
CA GLY A 66 21.94 2.76 15.16
C GLY A 66 21.65 1.76 14.04
N LEU A 67 22.63 1.47 13.19
CA LEU A 67 22.40 0.70 11.96
C LEU A 67 21.91 -0.73 12.25
N MET A 68 22.54 -1.45 13.19
CA MET A 68 22.16 -2.84 13.46
C MET A 68 20.74 -2.95 14.05
N TRP A 69 20.38 -2.07 15.00
CA TRP A 69 19.01 -2.04 15.52
C TRP A 69 17.99 -1.55 14.49
N THR A 70 18.38 -0.63 13.60
CA THR A 70 17.55 -0.23 12.45
C THR A 70 17.26 -1.44 11.56
N ILE A 71 18.28 -2.25 11.25
CA ILE A 71 18.13 -3.49 10.46
C ILE A 71 17.20 -4.48 11.16
N ILE A 72 17.39 -4.72 12.47
CA ILE A 72 16.54 -5.64 13.25
C ILE A 72 15.09 -5.16 13.25
N ALA A 73 14.86 -3.89 13.57
CA ALA A 73 13.52 -3.29 13.57
C ALA A 73 12.90 -3.30 12.17
N THR A 74 13.69 -3.11 11.12
CA THR A 74 13.27 -3.20 9.72
C THR A 74 12.82 -4.62 9.36
N VAL A 75 13.56 -5.65 9.79
CA VAL A 75 13.18 -7.05 9.59
C VAL A 75 11.86 -7.35 10.30
N VAL A 76 11.78 -7.05 11.59
CA VAL A 76 10.59 -7.34 12.41
C VAL A 76 9.38 -6.54 11.92
N GLY A 77 9.56 -5.25 11.59
CA GLY A 77 8.52 -4.38 11.07
C GLY A 77 8.00 -4.83 9.71
N SER A 78 8.90 -5.25 8.81
CA SER A 78 8.51 -5.73 7.48
C SER A 78 7.68 -7.01 7.59
N LEU A 79 8.14 -7.97 8.39
CA LEU A 79 7.40 -9.21 8.64
C LEU A 79 6.04 -8.93 9.28
N PHE A 80 6.00 -8.04 10.27
CA PHE A 80 4.76 -7.67 10.95
C PHE A 80 3.75 -7.00 10.00
N GLY A 81 4.15 -5.97 9.26
CA GLY A 81 3.24 -5.28 8.35
C GLY A 81 2.81 -6.16 7.16
N SER A 82 3.74 -6.93 6.57
CA SER A 82 3.42 -7.85 5.48
C SER A 82 2.44 -8.94 5.90
N PHE A 83 2.40 -9.32 7.18
CA PHE A 83 1.45 -10.32 7.70
C PHE A 83 0.01 -9.84 7.52
N PHE A 84 -0.28 -8.61 7.96
CA PHE A 84 -1.61 -8.01 7.78
C PHE A 84 -1.92 -7.79 6.30
N MET A 85 -0.98 -7.22 5.53
CA MET A 85 -1.12 -7.04 4.09
C MET A 85 -1.49 -8.36 3.38
N ALA A 86 -0.80 -9.46 3.68
CA ALA A 86 -1.04 -10.75 3.03
C ALA A 86 -2.42 -11.34 3.35
N PHE A 87 -2.94 -11.12 4.56
CA PHE A 87 -4.30 -11.53 4.91
C PHE A 87 -5.37 -10.73 4.17
N HIS A 88 -5.15 -9.43 3.92
CA HIS A 88 -6.03 -8.65 3.05
C HIS A 88 -6.01 -9.22 1.63
N SER A 89 -4.83 -9.56 1.10
CA SER A 89 -4.72 -10.15 -0.23
C SER A 89 -5.46 -11.48 -0.35
N ALA A 90 -5.52 -12.27 0.73
CA ALA A 90 -6.20 -13.56 0.71
C ALA A 90 -7.74 -13.44 0.54
N GLN A 91 -8.32 -12.26 0.76
CA GLN A 91 -9.75 -12.00 0.57
C GLN A 91 -10.10 -11.82 -0.91
N GLY A 92 -9.17 -11.27 -1.70
CA GLY A 92 -9.37 -10.95 -3.12
C GLY A 92 -9.95 -12.11 -3.94
N PRO A 93 -9.30 -13.30 -3.99
CA PRO A 93 -9.79 -14.42 -4.79
C PRO A 93 -11.16 -14.93 -4.34
N GLN A 94 -11.48 -14.80 -3.06
CA GLN A 94 -12.74 -15.27 -2.51
C GLN A 94 -13.88 -14.33 -2.89
N LEU A 95 -13.68 -13.01 -2.72
CA LEU A 95 -14.73 -12.02 -2.91
C LEU A 95 -14.82 -11.48 -4.34
N GLY A 96 -13.74 -11.48 -5.12
CA GLY A 96 -13.70 -10.86 -6.45
C GLY A 96 -13.93 -9.34 -6.44
N LEU A 97 -13.67 -8.68 -5.31
CA LEU A 97 -13.93 -7.26 -5.09
C LEU A 97 -12.65 -6.46 -4.83
N PRO A 98 -12.59 -5.18 -5.25
CA PRO A 98 -11.52 -4.27 -4.82
C PRO A 98 -11.44 -4.15 -3.30
N GLN A 99 -10.24 -3.96 -2.74
CA GLN A 99 -10.03 -4.03 -1.28
C GLN A 99 -10.89 -3.02 -0.53
N LEU A 100 -10.91 -1.78 -1.01
CA LEU A 100 -11.63 -0.70 -0.33
C LEU A 100 -13.14 -0.94 -0.34
N VAL A 101 -13.69 -1.53 -1.41
CA VAL A 101 -15.11 -1.90 -1.50
C VAL A 101 -15.49 -2.96 -0.45
N GLN A 102 -14.57 -3.86 -0.12
CA GLN A 102 -14.75 -4.86 0.94
C GLN A 102 -14.88 -4.23 2.34
N SER A 103 -14.71 -2.91 2.50
CA SER A 103 -14.93 -2.18 3.76
C SER A 103 -16.41 -1.83 4.02
N ARG A 104 -17.30 -1.96 3.03
CA ARG A 104 -18.72 -1.61 3.20
C ARG A 104 -19.46 -2.49 4.23
N PRO A 105 -19.24 -3.81 4.33
CA PRO A 105 -19.88 -4.63 5.36
C PRO A 105 -19.60 -4.23 6.81
N GLN A 106 -18.40 -3.68 7.08
CA GLN A 106 -17.99 -3.31 8.45
C GLN A 106 -18.40 -1.86 8.77
N PHE A 107 -18.25 -0.95 7.80
CA PHE A 107 -18.40 0.49 8.01
C PHE A 107 -19.69 1.08 7.41
N GLY A 108 -20.46 0.30 6.65
CA GLY A 108 -21.64 0.76 5.92
C GLY A 108 -21.30 1.51 4.63
N TYR A 109 -22.31 1.76 3.80
CA TYR A 109 -22.14 2.30 2.45
C TYR A 109 -21.48 3.70 2.41
N LEU A 110 -21.89 4.61 3.30
CA LEU A 110 -21.25 5.93 3.47
C LEU A 110 -20.10 5.91 4.47
N GLY A 111 -20.25 5.16 5.56
CA GLY A 111 -19.21 5.13 6.60
C GLY A 111 -17.87 4.58 6.08
N ALA A 112 -17.88 3.61 5.16
CA ALA A 112 -16.65 3.14 4.51
C ALA A 112 -15.92 4.25 3.74
N ALA A 113 -16.65 5.14 3.07
CA ALA A 113 -16.04 6.24 2.32
C ALA A 113 -15.32 7.23 3.25
N LEU A 114 -15.97 7.62 4.35
CA LEU A 114 -15.42 8.60 5.29
C LEU A 114 -14.30 8.02 6.16
N THR A 115 -14.46 6.79 6.63
CA THR A 115 -13.57 6.18 7.63
C THR A 115 -12.39 5.45 7.01
N VAL A 116 -12.47 5.05 5.74
CA VAL A 116 -11.42 4.26 5.07
C VAL A 116 -10.94 4.92 3.79
N TRP A 117 -11.85 5.28 2.87
CA TRP A 117 -11.44 5.65 1.51
C TRP A 117 -10.81 7.03 1.44
N VAL A 118 -11.24 7.98 2.25
CA VAL A 118 -10.58 9.29 2.37
C VAL A 118 -9.12 9.11 2.80
N PHE A 119 -8.87 8.23 3.78
CA PHE A 119 -7.50 8.00 4.21
C PHE A 119 -6.70 7.13 3.25
N ALA A 120 -7.33 6.23 2.51
CA ALA A 120 -6.71 5.56 1.37
C ALA A 120 -6.30 6.57 0.29
N LEU A 121 -7.13 7.57 -0.01
CA LEU A 121 -6.76 8.66 -0.92
C LEU A 121 -5.57 9.46 -0.38
N VAL A 122 -5.55 9.79 0.92
CA VAL A 122 -4.38 10.43 1.56
C VAL A 122 -3.13 9.56 1.42
N ASN A 123 -3.24 8.24 1.62
CA ASN A 123 -2.15 7.29 1.39
C ASN A 123 -1.61 7.37 -0.05
N TYR A 124 -2.49 7.29 -1.05
CA TYR A 124 -2.10 7.41 -2.46
C TYR A 124 -1.41 8.73 -2.77
N VAL A 125 -1.93 9.86 -2.27
CA VAL A 125 -1.32 11.18 -2.46
C VAL A 125 0.04 11.26 -1.77
N ALA A 126 0.17 10.75 -0.55
CA ALA A 126 1.38 10.87 0.24
C ALA A 126 2.54 10.03 -0.33
N TYR A 127 2.27 8.78 -0.75
CA TYR A 127 3.26 7.98 -1.47
C TYR A 127 3.63 8.61 -2.80
N ASN A 128 2.64 9.00 -3.62
CA ASN A 128 2.95 9.55 -4.95
C ASN A 128 3.68 10.90 -4.87
N THR A 129 3.44 11.68 -3.81
CA THR A 129 4.22 12.91 -3.51
C THR A 129 5.67 12.57 -3.18
N SER A 130 5.88 11.56 -2.34
CA SER A 130 7.21 11.07 -1.96
C SER A 130 7.98 10.57 -3.19
N ASP A 131 7.28 9.81 -4.04
CA ASP A 131 7.79 9.34 -5.31
C ASP A 131 8.13 10.52 -6.26
N ALA A 132 7.28 11.54 -6.34
CA ALA A 132 7.55 12.72 -7.18
C ALA A 132 8.80 13.47 -6.70
N LEU A 133 8.97 13.65 -5.39
CA LEU A 133 10.15 14.30 -4.79
C LEU A 133 11.44 13.56 -5.15
N LEU A 134 11.46 12.24 -4.92
CA LEU A 134 12.63 11.41 -5.24
C LEU A 134 12.90 11.31 -6.75
N SER A 135 11.84 11.33 -7.57
CA SER A 135 11.99 11.37 -9.02
C SER A 135 12.63 12.67 -9.50
N GLY A 136 12.24 13.81 -8.91
CA GLY A 136 12.87 15.09 -9.22
C GLY A 136 14.32 15.15 -8.79
N ASP A 137 14.66 14.63 -7.60
CA ASP A 137 16.05 14.51 -7.12
C ASP A 137 16.88 13.59 -8.03
N ALA A 138 16.31 12.48 -8.50
CA ALA A 138 16.96 11.59 -9.45
C ALA A 138 17.17 12.24 -10.82
N MET A 139 16.19 12.96 -11.36
CA MET A 139 16.35 13.69 -12.63
C MET A 139 17.38 14.82 -12.51
N HIS A 140 17.44 15.50 -11.37
CA HIS A 140 18.48 16.48 -11.07
C HIS A 140 19.86 15.82 -11.06
N THR A 141 20.00 14.73 -10.31
CA THR A 141 21.26 13.97 -10.16
C THR A 141 21.75 13.39 -11.48
N LEU A 142 20.85 12.93 -12.35
CA LEU A 142 21.19 12.30 -13.63
C LEU A 142 21.42 13.29 -14.77
N PHE A 143 20.60 14.34 -14.83
CA PHE A 143 20.48 15.20 -16.02
C PHE A 143 20.66 16.69 -15.73
N GLY A 144 20.87 17.09 -14.48
CA GLY A 144 20.97 18.49 -14.07
C GLY A 144 19.65 19.26 -14.15
N LEU A 145 18.51 18.56 -14.27
CA LEU A 145 17.19 19.17 -14.30
C LEU A 145 16.89 19.83 -12.95
N ASP A 146 16.24 20.99 -12.93
CA ASP A 146 15.73 21.59 -11.70
C ASP A 146 14.77 20.61 -10.98
N THR A 147 14.90 20.46 -9.66
CA THR A 147 14.13 19.46 -8.91
C THR A 147 12.63 19.73 -8.98
N ASN A 148 12.21 21.00 -8.97
CA ASN A 148 10.79 21.38 -9.05
C ASN A 148 10.20 21.04 -10.42
N ALA A 149 10.98 21.25 -11.50
CA ALA A 149 10.62 20.77 -12.83
C ALA A 149 10.57 19.23 -12.88
N GLY A 150 11.49 18.56 -12.20
CA GLY A 150 11.50 17.10 -12.06
C GLY A 150 10.24 16.55 -11.40
N TYR A 151 9.73 17.18 -10.33
CA TYR A 151 8.48 16.77 -9.68
C TYR A 151 7.29 16.84 -10.64
N PHE A 152 7.23 17.92 -11.43
CA PHE A 152 6.19 18.11 -12.43
C PHE A 152 6.24 17.04 -13.52
N VAL A 153 7.44 16.80 -14.08
CA VAL A 153 7.66 15.80 -15.13
C VAL A 153 7.29 14.40 -14.64
N ALA A 154 7.73 14.02 -13.43
CA ALA A 154 7.42 12.73 -12.84
C ALA A 154 5.90 12.53 -12.63
N ALA A 155 5.24 13.51 -12.02
CA ALA A 155 3.79 13.47 -11.80
C ALA A 155 3.01 13.42 -13.12
N MET A 156 3.48 14.14 -14.16
CA MET A 156 2.87 14.13 -15.49
C MET A 156 3.03 12.78 -16.19
N ILE A 157 4.23 12.18 -16.14
CA ILE A 157 4.47 10.84 -16.69
C ILE A 157 3.56 9.82 -16.02
N ALA A 158 3.47 9.83 -14.68
CA ALA A 158 2.60 8.95 -13.92
C ALA A 158 1.12 9.14 -14.31
N ALA A 159 0.66 10.39 -14.44
CA ALA A 159 -0.69 10.72 -14.91
C ALA A 159 -0.95 10.16 -16.31
N MET A 160 -0.03 10.33 -17.26
CA MET A 160 -0.16 9.82 -18.61
C MET A 160 -0.22 8.28 -18.63
N ILE A 161 0.67 7.60 -17.91
CA ILE A 161 0.68 6.13 -17.83
C ILE A 161 -0.64 5.62 -17.23
N SER A 162 -1.15 6.29 -16.19
CA SER A 162 -2.40 5.91 -15.53
C SER A 162 -3.64 6.00 -16.44
N LEU A 163 -3.62 6.85 -17.49
CA LEU A 163 -4.70 6.92 -18.49
C LEU A 163 -4.79 5.65 -19.34
N PHE A 164 -3.67 4.97 -19.59
CA PHE A 164 -3.62 3.74 -20.39
C PHE A 164 -4.07 2.49 -19.60
N GLY A 165 -4.19 2.59 -18.27
CA GLY A 165 -4.87 1.61 -17.40
C GLY A 165 -4.05 0.39 -16.94
N TYR A 166 -4.71 -0.49 -16.19
CA TYR A 166 -4.13 -1.63 -15.46
C TYR A 166 -3.21 -2.55 -16.29
N ARG A 167 -3.57 -2.85 -17.55
CA ARG A 167 -2.81 -3.80 -18.39
C ARG A 167 -1.39 -3.31 -18.71
N TRP A 168 -1.22 -2.01 -18.96
CA TRP A 168 0.10 -1.42 -19.23
C TRP A 168 0.97 -1.37 -17.99
N ILE A 169 0.40 -1.00 -16.84
CA ILE A 169 1.08 -1.04 -15.53
C ILE A 169 1.62 -2.46 -15.26
N HIS A 170 0.80 -3.48 -15.47
CA HIS A 170 1.22 -4.88 -15.32
C HIS A 170 2.31 -5.31 -16.30
N THR A 171 2.25 -4.81 -17.53
CA THR A 171 3.20 -5.16 -18.58
C THR A 171 4.56 -4.56 -18.24
N VAL A 172 4.62 -3.26 -17.98
CA VAL A 172 5.85 -2.55 -17.57
C VAL A 172 6.46 -3.20 -16.34
N SER A 173 5.65 -3.47 -15.31
CA SER A 173 6.15 -4.12 -14.08
C SER A 173 6.82 -5.46 -14.35
N ARG A 174 6.28 -6.28 -15.26
CA ARG A 174 6.87 -7.58 -15.62
C ARG A 174 8.21 -7.45 -16.32
N TRP A 175 8.35 -6.47 -17.21
CA TRP A 175 9.62 -6.21 -17.92
C TRP A 175 10.69 -5.66 -16.99
N LEU A 176 10.30 -4.88 -15.97
CA LEU A 176 11.23 -4.30 -15.00
C LEU A 176 11.72 -5.28 -13.93
N THR A 177 11.01 -6.39 -13.69
CA THR A 177 11.34 -7.37 -12.64
C THR A 177 12.81 -7.76 -12.60
N TRP A 178 13.33 -8.36 -13.68
CA TRP A 178 14.70 -8.89 -13.69
C TRP A 178 15.77 -7.79 -13.71
N PRO A 179 15.63 -6.72 -14.51
CA PRO A 179 16.55 -5.58 -14.43
C PRO A 179 16.67 -5.00 -13.02
N LEU A 180 15.55 -4.80 -12.32
CA LEU A 180 15.54 -4.25 -10.97
C LEU A 180 16.17 -5.22 -9.95
N VAL A 181 15.96 -6.53 -10.09
CA VAL A 181 16.66 -7.54 -9.28
C VAL A 181 18.17 -7.44 -9.47
N VAL A 182 18.65 -7.35 -10.71
CA VAL A 182 20.10 -7.23 -11.01
C VAL A 182 20.67 -5.97 -10.40
N VAL A 183 19.98 -4.83 -10.58
CA VAL A 183 20.37 -3.55 -9.98
C VAL A 183 20.46 -3.66 -8.46
N MET A 184 19.53 -4.35 -7.84
CA MET A 184 19.51 -4.53 -6.39
C MET A 184 20.62 -5.45 -5.88
N VAL A 185 21.00 -6.50 -6.63
CA VAL A 185 22.18 -7.32 -6.34
C VAL A 185 23.45 -6.50 -6.44
N VAL A 186 23.60 -5.71 -7.51
CA VAL A 186 24.76 -4.82 -7.70
C VAL A 186 24.85 -3.82 -6.55
N LEU A 187 23.75 -3.17 -6.19
CA LEU A 187 23.71 -2.19 -5.11
C LEU A 187 23.98 -2.83 -3.75
N THR A 188 23.58 -4.09 -3.55
CA THR A 188 23.91 -4.86 -2.34
C THR A 188 25.41 -5.05 -2.20
N VAL A 189 26.08 -5.51 -3.25
CA VAL A 189 27.54 -5.65 -3.27
C VAL A 189 28.21 -4.30 -3.04
N ALA A 190 27.73 -3.26 -3.71
CA ALA A 190 28.27 -1.92 -3.61
C ALA A 190 28.16 -1.35 -2.19
N ALA A 191 26.97 -1.45 -1.58
CA ALA A 191 26.73 -0.95 -0.22
C ALA A 191 27.55 -1.72 0.83
N LEU A 192 27.59 -3.06 0.76
CA LEU A 192 28.28 -3.88 1.76
C LEU A 192 29.81 -3.85 1.64
N SER A 193 30.35 -3.56 0.45
CA SER A 193 31.81 -3.45 0.22
C SER A 193 32.32 -2.01 0.25
N ASN A 194 31.46 -1.02 0.54
CA ASN A 194 31.83 0.38 0.51
C ASN A 194 32.83 0.72 1.62
N ALA A 195 34.04 1.14 1.25
CA ALA A 195 35.09 1.50 2.19
C ALA A 195 34.78 2.73 3.07
N THR A 196 33.77 3.52 2.71
CA THR A 196 33.29 4.67 3.49
C THR A 196 32.40 4.24 4.65
N LEU A 197 31.95 2.98 4.70
CA LEU A 197 31.22 2.47 5.85
C LEU A 197 32.07 2.59 7.13
N PRO A 198 31.55 3.20 8.20
CA PRO A 198 32.29 3.33 9.45
C PRO A 198 32.75 1.97 10.01
N SER A 199 33.96 1.92 10.55
CA SER A 199 34.44 0.74 11.28
C SER A 199 33.51 0.44 12.45
N GLY A 200 32.92 -0.76 12.48
CA GLY A 200 31.93 -1.12 13.49
C GLY A 200 30.50 -0.67 13.18
N ALA A 201 30.18 -0.26 11.93
CA ALA A 201 28.81 0.08 11.52
C ALA A 201 27.77 -1.02 11.86
N PHE A 202 28.18 -2.28 11.82
CA PHE A 202 27.33 -3.43 12.17
C PHE A 202 27.42 -3.87 13.64
N SER A 203 28.10 -3.09 14.51
CA SER A 203 28.07 -3.34 15.94
C SER A 203 26.66 -3.10 16.50
N LEU A 204 26.25 -3.88 17.50
CA LEU A 204 24.94 -3.70 18.12
C LEU A 204 24.80 -2.33 18.80
N GLY A 205 25.86 -1.81 19.41
CA GLY A 205 25.81 -0.54 20.14
C GLY A 205 24.81 -0.56 21.30
N ALA A 206 24.41 0.63 21.76
CA ALA A 206 23.40 0.79 22.81
C ALA A 206 21.99 0.59 22.27
N PHE A 207 21.13 -0.05 23.07
CA PHE A 207 19.71 -0.22 22.73
C PHE A 207 18.87 0.95 23.26
N HIS A 208 18.17 1.63 22.36
CA HIS A 208 17.24 2.72 22.70
C HIS A 208 15.84 2.36 22.21
N ALA A 209 14.94 2.02 23.12
CA ALA A 209 13.63 1.48 22.79
C ALA A 209 12.78 2.42 21.90
N GLY A 210 12.79 3.73 22.17
CA GLY A 210 12.00 4.73 21.41
C GLY A 210 12.36 4.78 19.93
N PRO A 211 13.64 5.06 19.57
CA PRO A 211 14.11 5.01 18.19
C PRO A 211 13.87 3.66 17.51
N VAL A 212 14.15 2.53 18.18
CA VAL A 212 13.94 1.19 17.62
C VAL A 212 12.47 0.94 17.29
N MET A 213 11.57 1.32 18.20
CA MET A 213 10.14 1.19 17.98
C MET A 213 9.64 2.11 16.87
N THR A 214 10.17 3.33 16.79
CA THR A 214 9.82 4.27 15.71
C THR A 214 10.22 3.72 14.35
N VAL A 215 11.40 3.11 14.22
CA VAL A 215 11.79 2.38 12.99
C VAL A 215 10.82 1.24 12.69
N PHE A 216 10.47 0.43 13.69
CA PHE A 216 9.51 -0.65 13.52
C PHE A 216 8.15 -0.13 13.00
N VAL A 217 7.62 0.95 13.58
CA VAL A 217 6.35 1.58 13.18
C VAL A 217 6.42 2.11 11.75
N ILE A 218 7.48 2.81 11.37
CA ILE A 218 7.69 3.31 10.01
C ILE A 218 7.66 2.15 8.99
N VAL A 219 8.40 1.08 9.27
CA VAL A 219 8.56 -0.04 8.34
C VAL A 219 7.31 -0.92 8.28
N ALA A 220 6.68 -1.19 9.43
CA ALA A 220 5.40 -1.88 9.48
C ALA A 220 4.29 -1.06 8.79
N GLY A 221 4.30 0.25 8.99
CA GLY A 221 3.45 1.23 8.33
C GLY A 221 3.56 1.22 6.82
N PHE A 222 4.79 1.17 6.31
CA PHE A 222 5.04 1.06 4.88
C PHE A 222 4.34 -0.18 4.30
N GLN A 223 4.56 -1.34 4.92
CA GLN A 223 3.95 -2.59 4.48
C GLN A 223 2.43 -2.60 4.62
N LEU A 224 1.92 -2.04 5.71
CA LEU A 224 0.48 -1.90 5.92
C LEU A 224 -0.15 -0.94 4.91
N GLY A 225 0.60 0.04 4.42
CA GLY A 225 0.19 0.97 3.37
C GLY A 225 -0.13 0.30 2.03
N TRP A 226 0.35 -0.92 1.79
CA TRP A 226 -0.07 -1.74 0.64
C TRP A 226 -1.42 -2.43 0.83
N ALA A 227 -1.91 -2.56 2.06
CA ALA A 227 -3.15 -3.29 2.33
C ALA A 227 -4.36 -2.77 1.54
N PRO A 228 -4.58 -1.46 1.31
CA PRO A 228 -5.61 -0.95 0.40
C PRO A 228 -5.51 -1.42 -1.07
N TYR A 229 -4.37 -1.95 -1.49
CA TYR A 229 -4.07 -2.29 -2.89
C TYR A 229 -4.24 -3.79 -3.15
N VAL A 230 -3.99 -4.63 -2.14
CA VAL A 230 -3.67 -6.03 -2.40
C VAL A 230 -4.80 -6.87 -3.01
N SER A 231 -6.05 -6.61 -2.63
CA SER A 231 -7.19 -7.28 -3.26
C SER A 231 -7.45 -6.82 -4.68
N ASP A 232 -6.99 -5.63 -5.09
CA ASP A 232 -7.21 -5.15 -6.46
C ASP A 232 -6.45 -6.00 -7.49
N TYR A 233 -5.32 -6.56 -7.08
CA TYR A 233 -4.53 -7.49 -7.88
C TYR A 233 -5.00 -8.94 -7.72
N SER A 234 -5.30 -9.36 -6.49
CA SER A 234 -5.63 -10.76 -6.21
C SER A 234 -7.08 -11.13 -6.53
N ARG A 235 -8.01 -10.17 -6.68
CA ARG A 235 -9.42 -10.41 -7.08
C ARG A 235 -9.60 -11.09 -8.43
N TYR A 236 -8.59 -11.01 -9.31
CA TYR A 236 -8.61 -11.67 -10.60
C TYR A 236 -8.21 -13.15 -10.53
N LEU A 237 -7.71 -13.65 -9.40
CA LEU A 237 -7.37 -15.07 -9.28
C LEU A 237 -8.63 -15.94 -9.21
N PRO A 238 -8.60 -17.20 -9.69
CA PRO A 238 -9.73 -18.12 -9.59
C PRO A 238 -10.23 -18.29 -8.14
N ALA A 239 -11.55 -18.37 -7.93
CA ALA A 239 -12.14 -18.47 -6.58
C ALA A 239 -11.68 -19.68 -5.77
N LYS A 240 -11.39 -20.80 -6.45
CA LYS A 240 -10.83 -22.02 -5.84
C LYS A 240 -9.45 -21.83 -5.21
N VAL A 241 -8.78 -20.70 -5.42
CA VAL A 241 -7.51 -20.39 -4.77
C VAL A 241 -7.77 -20.09 -3.30
N GLY A 242 -7.37 -21.03 -2.44
CA GLY A 242 -7.52 -20.90 -0.99
C GLY A 242 -6.61 -19.83 -0.36
N VAL A 243 -7.04 -19.36 0.81
CA VAL A 243 -6.37 -18.34 1.64
C VAL A 243 -4.88 -18.60 1.81
N ARG A 244 -4.48 -19.84 2.12
CA ARG A 244 -3.08 -20.21 2.38
C ARG A 244 -2.17 -19.92 1.19
N SER A 245 -2.60 -20.24 -0.03
CA SER A 245 -1.80 -20.04 -1.23
C SER A 245 -1.59 -18.56 -1.49
N THR A 246 -2.66 -17.77 -1.45
CA THR A 246 -2.62 -16.32 -1.66
C THR A 246 -1.81 -15.61 -0.58
N PHE A 247 -1.96 -16.03 0.68
CA PHE A 247 -1.20 -15.50 1.80
C PHE A 247 0.30 -15.67 1.57
N TRP A 248 0.80 -16.90 1.38
CA TRP A 248 2.25 -17.14 1.29
C TRP A 248 2.88 -16.52 0.04
N TRP A 249 2.14 -16.51 -1.09
CA TRP A 249 2.59 -15.86 -2.32
C TRP A 249 2.49 -14.33 -2.27
N THR A 250 1.91 -13.75 -1.23
CA THR A 250 1.97 -12.30 -0.97
C THR A 250 3.00 -11.98 0.11
N TYR A 251 2.94 -12.71 1.22
CA TYR A 251 3.72 -12.50 2.43
C TYR A 251 5.23 -12.63 2.18
N LEU A 252 5.69 -13.77 1.65
CA LEU A 252 7.13 -14.00 1.48
C LEU A 252 7.73 -13.06 0.43
N PRO A 253 7.17 -12.90 -0.77
CA PRO A 253 7.79 -12.06 -1.78
C PRO A 253 7.79 -10.58 -1.38
N SER A 254 6.70 -10.06 -0.81
CA SER A 254 6.63 -8.67 -0.34
C SER A 254 7.57 -8.42 0.85
N GLY A 255 7.52 -9.29 1.86
CA GLY A 255 8.31 -9.15 3.06
C GLY A 255 9.81 -9.25 2.76
N LEU A 256 10.23 -10.24 1.97
CA LEU A 256 11.64 -10.42 1.62
C LEU A 256 12.18 -9.27 0.77
N SER A 257 11.43 -8.80 -0.24
CA SER A 257 11.91 -7.69 -1.08
C SER A 257 11.98 -6.38 -0.30
N ALA A 258 11.03 -6.10 0.59
CA ALA A 258 11.09 -4.92 1.42
C ALA A 258 12.23 -4.97 2.44
N ILE A 259 12.44 -6.10 3.13
CA ILE A 259 13.61 -6.27 4.01
C ILE A 259 14.88 -5.98 3.22
N TRP A 260 15.02 -6.60 2.05
CA TRP A 260 16.20 -6.43 1.22
C TRP A 260 16.44 -4.97 0.85
N VAL A 261 15.42 -4.30 0.31
CA VAL A 261 15.53 -2.92 -0.17
C VAL A 261 15.74 -1.93 0.98
N PHE A 262 15.01 -2.06 2.09
CA PHE A 262 15.13 -1.15 3.23
C PHE A 262 16.49 -1.27 3.92
N VAL A 263 16.97 -2.51 4.11
CA VAL A 263 18.28 -2.74 4.70
C VAL A 263 19.38 -2.14 3.84
N ILE A 264 19.34 -2.33 2.51
CA ILE A 264 20.35 -1.73 1.64
C ILE A 264 20.23 -0.20 1.59
N GLY A 265 19.02 0.37 1.64
CA GLY A 265 18.83 1.81 1.81
C GLY A 265 19.50 2.36 3.07
N ALA A 266 19.30 1.69 4.22
CA ALA A 266 19.95 2.06 5.47
C ALA A 266 21.48 1.93 5.39
N VAL A 267 22.00 0.81 4.89
CA VAL A 267 23.45 0.58 4.76
C VAL A 267 24.10 1.61 3.83
N ALA A 268 23.49 1.89 2.67
CA ALA A 268 24.01 2.88 1.72
C ALA A 268 24.04 4.29 2.33
N SER A 269 23.01 4.68 3.10
CA SER A 269 23.00 5.97 3.80
C SER A 269 23.98 6.03 4.98
N ALA A 270 24.27 4.91 5.65
CA ALA A 270 25.29 4.87 6.70
C ALA A 270 26.69 5.22 6.20
N ALA A 271 27.00 4.91 4.93
CA ALA A 271 28.25 5.32 4.27
C ALA A 271 28.26 6.81 3.88
N TYR A 272 27.10 7.43 3.70
CA TYR A 272 26.96 8.82 3.22
C TYR A 272 25.86 9.58 4.01
N PRO A 273 26.08 9.87 5.30
CA PRO A 273 25.02 10.36 6.20
C PRO A 273 24.48 11.75 5.86
N THR A 274 25.22 12.54 5.07
CA THR A 274 24.83 13.90 4.65
C THR A 274 24.28 13.96 3.24
N ALA A 275 24.24 12.85 2.51
CA ALA A 275 23.73 12.79 1.14
C ALA A 275 22.21 12.68 1.11
N THR A 276 21.57 13.17 0.04
CA THR A 276 20.17 12.81 -0.23
C THR A 276 20.06 11.30 -0.45
N PRO A 277 18.87 10.69 -0.29
CA PRO A 277 18.70 9.26 -0.55
C PRO A 277 19.23 8.86 -1.93
N VAL A 278 18.91 9.64 -2.98
CA VAL A 278 19.34 9.32 -4.35
C VAL A 278 20.85 9.44 -4.52
N ASP A 279 21.46 10.50 -3.99
CA ASP A 279 22.91 10.69 -4.07
C ASP A 279 23.67 9.62 -3.28
N ALA A 280 23.15 9.18 -2.12
CA ALA A 280 23.72 8.07 -1.35
C ALA A 280 23.73 6.77 -2.18
N PHE A 281 22.65 6.46 -2.90
CA PHE A 281 22.59 5.26 -3.75
C PHE A 281 23.52 5.36 -4.95
N LYS A 282 23.61 6.55 -5.57
CA LYS A 282 24.55 6.81 -6.66
C LYS A 282 25.99 6.60 -6.21
N LYS A 283 26.40 7.25 -5.12
CA LYS A 283 27.75 7.15 -4.54
C LYS A 283 28.06 5.74 -4.04
N ALA A 284 27.07 5.01 -3.54
CA ALA A 284 27.25 3.61 -3.16
C ALA A 284 27.60 2.78 -4.40
N ALA A 285 26.83 2.89 -5.50
CA ALA A 285 27.14 2.12 -6.70
C ALA A 285 28.45 2.56 -7.39
N ASP A 286 28.72 3.87 -7.44
CA ASP A 286 29.98 4.42 -8.01
C ASP A 286 31.23 3.95 -7.26
N SER A 287 31.10 3.46 -6.00
CA SER A 287 32.24 2.92 -5.25
C SER A 287 32.75 1.58 -5.78
N LEU A 288 31.97 0.87 -6.60
CA LEU A 288 32.45 -0.33 -7.30
C LEU A 288 33.25 0.04 -8.55
N PHE A 289 32.69 0.93 -9.38
CA PHE A 289 33.36 1.57 -10.50
C PHE A 289 32.59 2.83 -10.94
N GLY A 290 33.32 3.83 -11.43
CA GLY A 290 32.73 5.11 -11.81
C GLY A 290 31.71 4.98 -12.94
N GLY A 291 30.55 5.64 -12.78
CA GLY A 291 29.47 5.69 -13.77
C GLY A 291 28.35 4.68 -13.50
N LEU A 292 28.59 3.65 -12.68
CA LEU A 292 27.57 2.68 -12.29
C LEU A 292 26.41 3.33 -11.53
N GLY A 293 26.69 4.35 -10.72
CA GLY A 293 25.69 5.07 -9.94
C GLY A 293 24.57 5.66 -10.80
N ALA A 294 24.91 6.20 -11.98
CA ALA A 294 23.91 6.74 -12.90
C ALA A 294 22.98 5.64 -13.45
N ILE A 295 23.52 4.47 -13.78
CA ILE A 295 22.74 3.33 -14.28
C ILE A 295 21.78 2.82 -13.20
N VAL A 296 22.26 2.70 -11.96
CA VAL A 296 21.45 2.27 -10.82
C VAL A 296 20.32 3.26 -10.54
N VAL A 297 20.64 4.55 -10.41
CA VAL A 297 19.62 5.58 -10.15
C VAL A 297 18.60 5.65 -11.28
N PHE A 298 19.04 5.60 -12.54
CA PHE A 298 18.13 5.59 -13.69
C PHE A 298 17.19 4.37 -13.66
N SER A 299 17.72 3.19 -13.35
CA SER A 299 16.91 1.97 -13.28
C SER A 299 15.86 2.04 -12.16
N LEU A 300 16.27 2.51 -10.98
CA LEU A 300 15.36 2.70 -9.84
C LEU A 300 14.33 3.80 -10.10
N LEU A 301 14.69 4.87 -10.84
CA LEU A 301 13.77 5.91 -11.28
C LEU A 301 12.69 5.35 -12.22
N VAL A 302 13.06 4.49 -13.18
CA VAL A 302 12.08 3.83 -14.06
C VAL A 302 11.13 2.94 -13.25
N GLY A 303 11.65 2.18 -12.27
CA GLY A 303 10.84 1.42 -11.33
C GLY A 303 9.89 2.31 -10.52
N LEU A 304 10.39 3.45 -10.04
CA LEU A 304 9.61 4.40 -9.28
C LEU A 304 8.47 5.02 -10.11
N LEU A 305 8.73 5.44 -11.35
CA LEU A 305 7.70 5.99 -12.25
C LEU A 305 6.57 4.98 -12.54
N ALA A 306 6.89 3.67 -12.56
CA ALA A 306 5.86 2.63 -12.68
C ALA A 306 4.99 2.53 -11.42
N VAL A 307 5.59 2.64 -10.22
CA VAL A 307 4.86 2.68 -8.94
C VAL A 307 4.04 3.95 -8.80
N MET A 308 4.54 5.10 -9.26
CA MET A 308 3.77 6.34 -9.32
C MET A 308 2.49 6.19 -10.14
N ALA A 309 2.56 5.48 -11.28
CA ALA A 309 1.39 5.20 -12.09
C ALA A 309 0.36 4.31 -11.36
N ILE A 310 0.82 3.35 -10.54
CA ILE A 310 -0.06 2.56 -9.65
C ILE A 310 -0.75 3.47 -8.64
N ASN A 311 0.02 4.35 -7.99
CA ASN A 311 -0.52 5.27 -6.98
C ASN A 311 -1.54 6.24 -7.59
N GLN A 312 -1.25 6.75 -8.78
CA GLN A 312 -2.15 7.61 -9.54
C GLN A 312 -3.45 6.89 -9.91
N TYR A 313 -3.35 5.64 -10.35
CA TYR A 313 -4.48 4.80 -10.72
C TYR A 313 -5.37 4.50 -9.50
N GLY A 314 -4.79 4.07 -8.38
CA GLY A 314 -5.53 3.78 -7.15
C GLY A 314 -6.15 5.02 -6.49
N GLY A 315 -5.46 6.17 -6.53
CA GLY A 315 -6.02 7.44 -6.07
C GLY A 315 -7.22 7.89 -6.92
N MET A 316 -7.16 7.70 -8.24
CA MET A 316 -8.31 7.93 -9.13
C MET A 316 -9.48 7.01 -8.78
N MET A 317 -9.24 5.70 -8.61
CA MET A 317 -10.30 4.77 -8.20
C MET A 317 -10.91 5.17 -6.85
N SER A 318 -10.09 5.53 -5.87
CA SER A 318 -10.55 5.96 -4.55
C SER A 318 -11.46 7.19 -4.62
N MET A 319 -11.13 8.19 -5.44
CA MET A 319 -12.01 9.34 -5.64
C MET A 319 -13.32 8.99 -6.32
N ILE A 320 -13.31 8.10 -7.32
CA ILE A 320 -14.53 7.62 -7.97
C ILE A 320 -15.40 6.88 -6.95
N SER A 321 -14.81 5.99 -6.14
CA SER A 321 -15.50 5.28 -5.06
C SER A 321 -16.13 6.25 -4.06
N ILE A 322 -15.36 7.24 -3.55
CA ILE A 322 -15.87 8.26 -2.62
C ILE A 322 -17.09 8.99 -3.21
N LYS A 323 -17.00 9.39 -4.49
CA LYS A 323 -18.11 10.05 -5.19
C LYS A 323 -19.32 9.12 -5.35
N ASP A 324 -19.09 7.86 -5.72
CA ASP A 324 -20.14 6.83 -5.87
C ASP A 324 -20.93 6.60 -4.58
N SER A 325 -20.25 6.62 -3.43
CA SER A 325 -20.90 6.48 -2.13
C SER A 325 -21.93 7.58 -1.85
N VAL A 326 -21.73 8.80 -2.36
CA VAL A 326 -22.67 9.92 -2.19
C VAL A 326 -23.73 9.94 -3.29
N SER A 327 -23.32 9.69 -4.53
CA SER A 327 -24.18 9.70 -5.72
C SER A 327 -23.67 8.66 -6.71
N PRO A 328 -24.49 7.69 -7.18
CA PRO A 328 -24.04 6.66 -8.10
C PRO A 328 -23.30 7.22 -9.31
N VAL A 329 -22.15 6.64 -9.65
CA VAL A 329 -21.31 7.10 -10.76
C VAL A 329 -21.04 5.97 -11.74
N SER A 330 -21.40 6.18 -13.01
CA SER A 330 -20.88 5.34 -14.10
C SER A 330 -19.44 5.78 -14.45
N PRO A 331 -18.44 4.90 -14.34
CA PRO A 331 -17.03 5.26 -14.61
C PRO A 331 -16.79 5.53 -16.10
N THR A 332 -16.98 6.78 -16.53
CA THR A 332 -16.68 7.20 -17.91
C THR A 332 -15.20 7.59 -18.06
N ARG A 333 -14.69 7.56 -19.30
CA ARG A 333 -13.33 8.06 -19.63
C ARG A 333 -13.12 9.50 -19.15
N ARG A 334 -14.15 10.34 -19.23
CA ARG A 334 -14.11 11.74 -18.77
C ARG A 334 -13.89 11.84 -17.27
N ILE A 335 -14.65 11.09 -16.47
CA ILE A 335 -14.51 11.13 -15.00
C ILE A 335 -13.12 10.62 -14.58
N ARG A 336 -12.63 9.55 -15.22
CA ARG A 336 -11.28 9.04 -14.99
C ARG A 336 -10.21 10.08 -15.28
N ALA A 337 -10.29 10.75 -16.43
CA ALA A 337 -9.35 11.80 -16.81
C ALA A 337 -9.38 12.98 -15.83
N VAL A 338 -10.57 13.40 -15.38
CA VAL A 338 -10.71 14.46 -14.36
C VAL A 338 -10.08 14.05 -13.03
N CYS A 339 -10.37 12.83 -12.54
CA CYS A 339 -9.77 12.32 -11.31
C CYS A 339 -8.24 12.19 -11.42
N ILE A 340 -7.71 11.73 -12.55
CA ILE A 340 -6.25 11.69 -12.78
C ILE A 340 -5.66 13.11 -12.80
N ALA A 341 -6.33 14.08 -13.42
CA ALA A 341 -5.88 15.47 -13.42
C ALA A 341 -5.87 16.07 -12.00
N ILE A 342 -6.90 15.78 -11.18
CA ILE A 342 -6.94 16.20 -9.78
C ILE A 342 -5.79 15.58 -8.99
N MET A 343 -5.56 14.26 -9.11
CA MET A 343 -4.42 13.60 -8.46
C MET A 343 -3.09 14.21 -8.89
N PHE A 344 -2.92 14.48 -10.19
CA PHE A 344 -1.72 15.12 -10.73
C PHE A 344 -1.48 16.49 -10.07
N LEU A 345 -2.49 17.35 -10.04
CA LEU A 345 -2.38 18.68 -9.44
C LEU A 345 -2.11 18.61 -7.93
N LEU A 346 -2.76 17.67 -7.23
CA LEU A 346 -2.55 17.46 -5.79
C LEU A 346 -1.11 17.00 -5.51
N VAL A 347 -0.66 15.94 -6.19
CA VAL A 347 0.67 15.36 -6.00
C VAL A 347 1.75 16.37 -6.36
N TRP A 348 1.64 17.02 -7.52
CA TRP A 348 2.58 18.05 -7.92
C TRP A 348 2.57 19.23 -6.92
N GLY A 349 1.39 19.76 -6.58
CA GLY A 349 1.26 20.89 -5.66
C GLY A 349 1.82 20.60 -4.26
N VAL A 350 1.56 19.42 -3.71
CA VAL A 350 2.11 19.00 -2.41
C VAL A 350 3.63 18.79 -2.53
N ALA A 351 4.13 18.21 -3.63
CA ALA A 351 5.58 18.05 -3.84
C ALA A 351 6.29 19.41 -3.91
N GLN A 352 5.71 20.40 -4.61
CA GLN A 352 6.23 21.78 -4.63
C GLN A 352 6.23 22.41 -3.24
N PHE A 353 5.15 22.20 -2.46
CA PHE A 353 5.06 22.74 -1.11
C PHE A 353 6.06 22.08 -0.15
N VAL A 354 6.26 20.76 -0.23
CA VAL A 354 7.16 20.02 0.64
C VAL A 354 8.62 20.28 0.26
N GLY A 355 9.00 20.09 -1.01
CA GLY A 355 10.38 20.20 -1.48
C GLY A 355 11.29 19.06 -1.00
N ILE A 356 12.34 18.74 -1.77
CA ILE A 356 13.24 17.60 -1.48
C ILE A 356 13.97 17.74 -0.13
N ASP A 357 14.31 18.95 0.28
CA ASP A 357 15.04 19.21 1.53
C ASP A 357 14.27 18.75 2.79
N ARG A 358 12.94 18.74 2.72
CA ARG A 358 12.07 18.30 3.82
C ARG A 358 11.56 16.87 3.66
N PHE A 359 12.05 16.13 2.66
CA PHE A 359 11.59 14.78 2.33
C PHE A 359 11.58 13.83 3.53
N ASN A 360 12.70 13.67 4.24
CA ASN A 360 12.80 12.70 5.34
C ASN A 360 11.80 12.99 6.47
N SER A 361 11.63 14.27 6.83
CA SER A 361 10.67 14.69 7.85
C SER A 361 9.24 14.48 7.40
N PHE A 362 8.90 14.89 6.17
CA PHE A 362 7.58 14.67 5.59
C PHE A 362 7.25 13.17 5.52
N TYR A 363 8.13 12.39 4.91
CA TYR A 363 7.91 10.98 4.61
C TYR A 363 7.85 10.13 5.88
N GLY A 364 8.76 10.34 6.84
CA GLY A 364 8.71 9.65 8.14
C GLY A 364 7.41 9.89 8.88
N ASN A 365 6.96 11.15 8.98
CA ASN A 365 5.68 11.47 9.64
C ASN A 365 4.47 10.92 8.89
N VAL A 366 4.49 10.96 7.55
CA VAL A 366 3.44 10.35 6.72
C VAL A 366 3.32 8.86 7.03
N LEU A 367 4.41 8.10 7.03
CA LEU A 367 4.38 6.66 7.29
C LEU A 367 3.83 6.34 8.68
N ILE A 368 4.25 7.10 9.70
CA ILE A 368 3.74 6.93 11.06
C ILE A 368 2.24 7.25 11.14
N PHE A 369 1.80 8.37 10.56
CA PHE A 369 0.38 8.76 10.59
C PHE A 369 -0.52 7.77 9.85
N LEU A 370 -0.08 7.29 8.68
CA LEU A 370 -0.78 6.25 7.94
C LEU A 370 -0.87 4.95 8.73
N THR A 371 0.18 4.59 9.49
CA THR A 371 0.15 3.44 10.39
C THR A 371 -0.99 3.57 11.40
N TYR A 372 -1.15 4.73 12.01
CA TYR A 372 -2.18 4.94 13.02
C TYR A 372 -3.58 4.79 12.46
N ILE A 373 -3.81 5.32 11.27
CA ILE A 373 -5.11 5.26 10.60
C ILE A 373 -5.44 3.84 10.15
N PHE A 374 -4.48 3.13 9.54
CA PHE A 374 -4.76 1.80 8.99
C PHE A 374 -4.77 0.71 10.04
N THR A 375 -4.11 0.89 11.18
CA THR A 375 -4.09 -0.05 12.31
C THR A 375 -5.50 -0.51 12.74
N PRO A 376 -6.43 0.39 13.13
CA PRO A 376 -7.77 -0.04 13.52
C PRO A 376 -8.57 -0.61 12.36
N TRP A 377 -8.39 -0.07 11.14
CA TRP A 377 -9.07 -0.58 9.95
C TRP A 377 -8.66 -2.02 9.63
N THR A 378 -7.35 -2.32 9.63
CA THR A 378 -6.82 -3.66 9.37
C THR A 378 -7.38 -4.67 10.37
N ALA A 379 -7.42 -4.31 11.66
CA ALA A 379 -7.98 -5.18 12.68
C ALA A 379 -9.47 -5.47 12.44
N ILE A 380 -10.29 -4.43 12.21
CA ILE A 380 -11.73 -4.57 11.99
C ILE A 380 -12.01 -5.40 10.74
N ASN A 381 -11.34 -5.11 9.63
CA ASN A 381 -11.55 -5.81 8.36
C ASN A 381 -11.18 -7.29 8.47
N LEU A 382 -9.99 -7.61 9.00
CA LEU A 382 -9.54 -8.99 9.14
C LEU A 382 -10.40 -9.79 10.13
N VAL A 383 -10.78 -9.18 11.25
CA VAL A 383 -11.67 -9.81 12.23
C VAL A 383 -13.04 -10.10 11.62
N ASP A 384 -13.60 -9.15 10.87
CA ASP A 384 -14.87 -9.36 10.18
C ASP A 384 -14.78 -10.54 9.21
N TYR A 385 -13.76 -10.52 8.36
CA TYR A 385 -13.57 -11.52 7.33
C TYR A 385 -13.27 -12.92 7.90
N PHE A 386 -12.33 -13.04 8.83
CA PHE A 386 -11.87 -14.36 9.31
C PHE A 386 -12.69 -14.93 10.47
N TRP A 387 -13.29 -14.08 11.31
CA TRP A 387 -14.03 -14.54 12.51
C TRP A 387 -15.53 -14.35 12.42
N VAL A 388 -16.00 -13.15 12.05
CA VAL A 388 -17.44 -12.80 12.11
C VAL A 388 -18.20 -13.42 10.93
N ARG A 389 -17.88 -12.99 9.71
CA ARG A 389 -18.58 -13.39 8.48
C ARG A 389 -17.92 -14.56 7.76
N ARG A 390 -16.66 -14.88 8.08
CA ARG A 390 -15.92 -16.05 7.56
C ARG A 390 -15.88 -16.13 6.03
N GLY A 391 -15.74 -14.99 5.37
CA GLY A 391 -15.72 -14.88 3.91
C GLY A 391 -17.09 -14.89 3.23
N LEU A 392 -18.19 -15.08 3.96
CA LEU A 392 -19.54 -15.12 3.40
C LEU A 392 -20.17 -13.72 3.42
N TYR A 393 -20.30 -13.12 2.25
CA TYR A 393 -20.89 -11.80 2.06
C TYR A 393 -21.86 -11.81 0.88
N SER A 394 -22.94 -11.03 0.99
CA SER A 394 -23.74 -10.73 -0.18
C SER A 394 -23.06 -9.64 -1.01
N VAL A 395 -22.72 -9.94 -2.26
CA VAL A 395 -22.01 -9.02 -3.17
C VAL A 395 -22.96 -7.93 -3.67
N LYS A 396 -24.18 -8.28 -4.08
CA LYS A 396 -25.24 -7.34 -4.48
C LYS A 396 -25.51 -6.32 -3.38
N GLU A 397 -25.60 -6.78 -2.13
CA GLU A 397 -25.90 -5.89 -1.01
C GLU A 397 -24.74 -4.94 -0.66
N ILE A 398 -23.48 -5.28 -0.99
CA ILE A 398 -22.34 -4.35 -0.88
C ILE A 398 -22.52 -3.14 -1.80
N PHE A 399 -23.20 -3.30 -2.93
CA PHE A 399 -23.48 -2.22 -3.87
C PHE A 399 -24.85 -1.56 -3.66
N ASN A 400 -25.67 -2.05 -2.72
CA ASN A 400 -26.99 -1.52 -2.41
C ASN A 400 -26.91 -0.43 -1.31
N PRO A 401 -27.15 0.86 -1.61
CA PRO A 401 -27.09 1.93 -0.60
C PRO A 401 -28.13 1.81 0.51
N ARG A 402 -29.19 1.03 0.26
CA ARG A 402 -30.29 0.74 1.20
C ARG A 402 -30.31 -0.75 1.59
N GLY A 403 -29.19 -1.45 1.39
CA GLY A 403 -29.06 -2.86 1.68
C GLY A 403 -28.79 -3.17 3.15
N MET A 404 -28.63 -4.47 3.44
CA MET A 404 -28.45 -5.03 4.78
C MET A 404 -27.23 -4.49 5.54
N TYR A 405 -26.16 -4.06 4.86
CA TYR A 405 -24.97 -3.48 5.50
C TYR A 405 -25.21 -2.04 5.99
N GLY A 406 -26.35 -1.46 5.62
CA GLY A 406 -26.78 -0.15 6.06
C GLY A 406 -25.93 0.99 5.49
N ARG A 407 -26.44 2.21 5.67
CA ARG A 407 -25.74 3.43 5.25
C ARG A 407 -24.57 3.76 6.18
N TRP A 408 -24.74 3.49 7.48
CA TRP A 408 -23.77 3.71 8.54
C TRP A 408 -23.57 2.43 9.35
N GLY A 409 -22.43 1.77 9.16
CA GLY A 409 -22.05 0.58 9.93
C GLY A 409 -21.51 1.00 11.29
N TRP A 410 -22.40 1.29 12.25
CA TRP A 410 -22.00 1.83 13.56
C TRP A 410 -20.97 0.95 14.27
N ARG A 411 -21.05 -0.38 14.10
CA ARG A 411 -20.12 -1.35 14.72
C ARG A 411 -18.67 -1.09 14.32
N GLY A 412 -18.39 -0.98 13.02
CA GLY A 412 -17.06 -0.68 12.52
C GLY A 412 -16.63 0.75 12.84
N ASN A 413 -17.50 1.74 12.61
CA ASN A 413 -17.14 3.15 12.82
C ASN A 413 -16.85 3.46 14.29
N VAL A 414 -17.65 2.96 15.23
CA VAL A 414 -17.40 3.19 16.67
C VAL A 414 -16.15 2.44 17.14
N ALA A 415 -15.95 1.19 16.73
CA ALA A 415 -14.74 0.45 17.07
C ALA A 415 -13.47 1.16 16.55
N TYR A 416 -13.54 1.71 15.34
CA TYR A 416 -12.45 2.48 14.74
C TYR A 416 -12.15 3.76 15.51
N LEU A 417 -13.18 4.58 15.78
CA LEU A 417 -13.02 5.85 16.50
C LEU A 417 -12.52 5.64 17.93
N VAL A 418 -13.06 4.65 18.65
CA VAL A 418 -12.61 4.33 20.01
C VAL A 418 -11.15 3.86 19.98
N SER A 419 -10.77 3.00 19.04
CA SER A 419 -9.39 2.55 18.91
C SER A 419 -8.44 3.71 18.61
N MET A 420 -8.78 4.60 17.66
CA MET A 420 -8.01 5.82 17.39
C MET A 420 -7.81 6.67 18.64
N LEU A 421 -8.87 6.91 19.42
CA LEU A 421 -8.80 7.70 20.66
C LEU A 421 -7.92 7.03 21.72
N VAL A 422 -8.00 5.70 21.85
CA VAL A 422 -7.19 4.93 22.80
C VAL A 422 -5.73 4.83 22.37
N MET A 423 -5.43 4.96 21.07
CA MET A 423 -4.06 5.02 20.56
C MET A 423 -3.38 6.36 20.86
N LEU A 424 -4.11 7.48 20.90
CA LEU A 424 -3.55 8.85 21.07
C LEU A 424 -2.54 8.99 22.22
N PRO A 425 -2.73 8.41 23.43
CA PRO A 425 -1.76 8.52 24.52
C PRO A 425 -0.40 7.85 24.25
N PHE A 426 -0.34 6.94 23.27
CA PHE A 426 0.83 6.11 22.97
C PHE A 426 1.54 6.48 21.66
N MET A 427 0.98 7.40 20.87
CA MET A 427 1.57 7.81 19.60
C MET A 427 2.84 8.64 19.81
N VAL A 428 3.80 8.50 18.90
CA VAL A 428 5.05 9.28 18.85
C VAL A 428 5.27 9.78 17.42
N THR A 429 5.21 11.10 17.24
CA THR A 429 5.34 11.78 15.94
C THR A 429 6.13 13.07 16.10
N THR A 430 6.57 13.68 14.99
CA THR A 430 7.41 14.90 15.01
C THR A 430 6.67 16.21 15.36
N PRO A 431 5.33 16.23 15.62
CA PRO A 431 4.76 17.31 16.44
C PRO A 431 4.09 16.86 17.74
N TYR A 432 3.90 15.56 17.96
CA TYR A 432 3.10 15.06 19.07
C TYR A 432 3.66 13.77 19.66
N THR A 433 3.90 13.81 20.97
CA THR A 433 4.19 12.65 21.80
C THR A 433 3.07 12.50 22.82
N GLY A 434 2.40 11.35 22.82
CA GLY A 434 1.34 11.06 23.77
C GLY A 434 1.84 10.99 25.21
N PHE A 435 0.98 11.36 26.16
CA PHE A 435 1.39 11.47 27.57
C PHE A 435 1.83 10.14 28.21
N LEU A 436 1.38 8.99 27.71
CA LEU A 436 1.89 7.68 28.15
C LEU A 436 3.20 7.35 27.44
N ALA A 437 3.32 7.62 26.15
CA ALA A 437 4.59 7.44 25.42
C ALA A 437 5.73 8.26 26.05
N ALA A 438 5.48 9.51 26.43
CA ALA A 438 6.45 10.38 27.10
C ALA A 438 6.94 9.81 28.45
N ARG A 439 6.10 9.04 29.16
CA ARG A 439 6.47 8.35 30.41
C ARG A 439 7.17 7.00 30.16
N LEU A 440 7.11 6.50 28.94
CA LEU A 440 7.65 5.22 28.50
C LEU A 440 8.86 5.41 27.59
N SER A 441 9.66 6.46 27.81
CA SER A 441 10.88 6.76 27.04
C SER A 441 10.62 6.94 25.54
N ASP A 442 9.52 7.61 25.20
CA ASP A 442 9.11 7.93 23.82
C ASP A 442 8.96 6.68 22.93
N VAL A 443 8.50 5.57 23.52
CA VAL A 443 8.21 4.33 22.79
C VAL A 443 6.78 4.36 22.26
N ASP A 444 6.64 4.18 20.94
CA ASP A 444 5.34 4.12 20.27
C ASP A 444 4.67 2.74 20.43
N TYR A 445 3.77 2.63 21.41
CA TYR A 445 2.96 1.42 21.60
C TYR A 445 1.60 1.47 20.89
N SER A 446 1.30 2.53 20.14
CA SER A 446 -0.03 2.78 19.61
C SER A 446 -0.58 1.58 18.82
N MET A 447 0.21 0.97 17.93
CA MET A 447 -0.27 -0.13 17.09
C MET A 447 -0.62 -1.39 17.89
N PHE A 448 0.18 -1.69 18.92
CA PHE A 448 -0.05 -2.85 19.81
C PHE A 448 -1.27 -2.67 20.71
N ILE A 449 -1.73 -1.43 20.91
CA ILE A 449 -2.98 -1.13 21.60
C ILE A 449 -4.15 -1.06 20.61
N GLY A 450 -3.95 -0.40 19.47
CA GLY A 450 -4.98 -0.14 18.47
C GLY A 450 -5.54 -1.40 17.82
N LEU A 451 -4.67 -2.36 17.48
CA LEU A 451 -5.06 -3.65 16.89
C LEU A 451 -6.06 -4.42 17.78
N PRO A 452 -5.71 -4.78 19.04
CA PRO A 452 -6.63 -5.53 19.89
C PRO A 452 -7.87 -4.72 20.25
N VAL A 453 -7.76 -3.42 20.53
CA VAL A 453 -8.94 -2.59 20.88
C VAL A 453 -9.95 -2.56 19.73
N ALA A 454 -9.50 -2.29 18.51
CA ALA A 454 -10.37 -2.26 17.33
C ALA A 454 -11.00 -3.64 17.06
N GLY A 455 -10.19 -4.70 17.07
CA GLY A 455 -10.66 -6.06 16.79
C GLY A 455 -11.65 -6.58 17.84
N LEU A 456 -11.34 -6.43 19.12
CA LEU A 456 -12.18 -6.93 20.23
C LEU A 456 -13.50 -6.15 20.35
N LEU A 457 -13.47 -4.81 20.20
CA LEU A 457 -14.69 -4.01 20.22
C LEU A 457 -15.60 -4.36 19.04
N TYR A 458 -15.03 -4.52 17.84
CA TYR A 458 -15.80 -4.92 16.68
C TYR A 458 -16.43 -6.31 16.85
N LEU A 459 -15.66 -7.30 17.34
CA LEU A 459 -16.19 -8.63 17.70
C LEU A 459 -17.36 -8.53 18.67
N TYR A 460 -17.21 -7.71 19.72
CA TYR A 460 -18.24 -7.52 20.72
C TYR A 460 -19.52 -6.91 20.12
N PHE A 461 -19.39 -5.85 19.33
CA PHE A 461 -20.54 -5.19 18.69
C PHE A 461 -21.24 -6.09 17.66
N CYS A 462 -20.50 -6.97 16.97
CA CYS A 462 -21.04 -7.92 16.01
C CYS A 462 -21.88 -9.05 16.62
N ARG A 463 -21.89 -9.22 17.95
CA ARG A 463 -22.80 -10.17 18.63
C ARG A 463 -24.29 -9.87 18.40
N SER A 464 -24.60 -8.65 17.97
CA SER A 464 -25.96 -8.21 17.63
C SER A 464 -26.35 -8.43 16.16
N LEU A 465 -25.50 -9.07 15.35
CA LEU A 465 -25.80 -9.39 13.95
C LEU A 465 -26.62 -10.69 13.84
N ASP A 466 -27.62 -10.69 12.96
CA ASP A 466 -28.32 -11.91 12.54
C ASP A 466 -27.57 -12.58 11.37
N LEU A 467 -26.44 -13.21 11.68
CA LEU A 467 -25.62 -13.92 10.70
C LEU A 467 -26.38 -15.04 9.97
N PRO A 468 -27.30 -15.81 10.60
CA PRO A 468 -28.14 -16.76 9.88
C PRO A 468 -29.01 -16.10 8.80
N ALA A 469 -29.60 -14.92 9.06
CA ALA A 469 -30.32 -14.19 8.03
C ALA A 469 -29.40 -13.69 6.91
N GLU A 470 -28.20 -13.19 7.24
CA GLU A 470 -27.22 -12.79 6.22
C GLU A 470 -26.87 -13.98 5.32
N ARG A 471 -26.63 -15.17 5.89
CA ARG A 471 -26.26 -16.37 5.12
C ARG A 471 -27.35 -16.83 4.16
N ARG A 472 -28.62 -16.75 4.55
CA ARG A 472 -29.74 -17.06 3.63
C ARG A 472 -29.71 -16.17 2.39
N ILE A 473 -29.45 -14.87 2.57
CA ILE A 473 -29.33 -13.92 1.45
C ILE A 473 -28.12 -14.27 0.56
N VAL A 474 -26.98 -14.67 1.17
CA VAL A 474 -25.78 -15.11 0.42
C VAL A 474 -26.05 -16.36 -0.40
N GLU A 475 -26.75 -17.34 0.18
CA GLU A 475 -27.14 -18.58 -0.49
C GLU A 475 -28.12 -18.31 -1.64
N GLU A 476 -29.13 -17.46 -1.42
CA GLU A 476 -30.08 -17.01 -2.44
C GLU A 476 -29.40 -16.25 -3.59
N GLU A 477 -28.34 -15.50 -3.27
CA GLU A 477 -27.57 -14.75 -4.28
C GLU A 477 -26.74 -15.67 -5.19
N GLY A 478 -26.20 -16.76 -4.66
CA GLY A 478 -25.48 -17.79 -5.41
C GLY A 478 -24.14 -17.34 -6.06
N ILE A 479 -23.61 -16.17 -5.72
CA ILE A 479 -22.38 -15.63 -6.35
C ILE A 479 -21.10 -16.25 -5.75
N LEU A 480 -21.11 -16.52 -4.44
CA LEU A 480 -19.95 -17.03 -3.69
C LEU A 480 -20.05 -18.51 -3.31
N THR A 481 -21.16 -19.18 -3.64
CA THR A 481 -21.47 -20.56 -3.19
C THR A 481 -20.50 -21.62 -3.72
N ASP A 482 -19.87 -21.42 -4.88
CA ASP A 482 -18.90 -22.37 -5.45
C ASP A 482 -17.46 -22.20 -4.89
N ALA A 483 -17.20 -21.17 -4.08
CA ALA A 483 -15.86 -20.88 -3.55
C ALA A 483 -15.55 -21.62 -2.24
N HIS A 484 -16.58 -22.12 -1.54
CA HIS A 484 -16.49 -22.71 -0.20
C HIS A 484 -16.85 -24.21 -0.13
N SER A 485 -17.15 -24.84 -1.28
CA SER A 485 -17.40 -26.29 -1.41
C SER A 485 -16.13 -27.12 -1.48
#